data_AF-A0A7W0FM11-F1
#
_entry.id   AF-A0A7W0FM11-F1
#
_cell.length_a   1.000
_cell.length_b   1.000
_cell.length_c   1.000
_cell.angle_alpha   90.00
_cell.angle_beta   90.00
_cell.angle_gamma   90.00
#
_symmetry.space_group_name_H-M   'P 1'
#
loop_
_entity.id
_entity.type
_entity.pdbx_description
1 polymer ?
#
loop_
_entity_poly.entity_id
_entity_poly.type
_entity_poly.pdbx_seq_one_letter_code
_entity_poly.pdbx_strand_id
1 'polypeptide(L)' 'MASKCMEYRELRRKYVYQVRNRCKRCGRPRGYMRRFGLCR' A
#
# COMPACT_ATOMS: atom_id res chain seq x y z
N MET A 1 3.19 9.01 6.78
CA MET A 1 3.48 7.56 6.67
C MET A 1 2.18 6.79 6.79
N ALA A 2 2.13 5.51 6.38
CA ALA A 2 0.92 4.73 6.65
C ALA A 2 0.72 4.59 8.16
N SER A 3 -0.52 4.80 8.59
CA SER A 3 -0.96 4.36 9.90
C SER A 3 -0.92 2.83 9.94
N LYS A 4 -0.46 2.24 11.05
CA LYS A 4 -0.36 0.77 11.21
C LYS A 4 -1.68 0.04 10.91
N CYS A 5 -2.82 0.68 11.20
CA CYS A 5 -4.16 0.17 10.87
C CYS A 5 -4.41 -0.04 9.37
N MET A 6 -3.75 0.71 8.49
CA MET A 6 -3.95 0.60 7.04
C MET A 6 -3.32 -0.68 6.46
N GLU A 7 -2.24 -1.18 7.05
CA GLU A 7 -1.61 -2.45 6.64
C GLU A 7 -2.55 -3.62 6.93
N TYR A 8 -3.07 -3.71 8.18
CA TYR A 8 -4.05 -4.72 8.55
C TYR A 8 -5.35 -4.65 7.73
N ARG A 9 -5.76 -3.43 7.34
CA ARG A 9 -6.95 -3.23 6.50
C ARG A 9 -6.76 -3.77 5.08
N GLU A 10 -5.56 -3.70 4.51
CA GLU A 10 -5.30 -4.26 3.17
C GLU A 10 -5.26 -5.79 3.19
N LEU A 11 -4.76 -6.40 4.26
CA LEU A 11 -4.76 -7.86 4.44
C LEU A 11 -6.18 -8.45 4.56
N ARG A 12 -7.16 -7.67 5.04
CA ARG A 12 -8.54 -8.11 5.29
C ARG A 12 -9.53 -7.75 4.17
N ARG A 13 -9.06 -7.45 2.96
CA ARG A 13 -9.93 -7.12 1.81
C ARG A 13 -10.62 -8.36 1.27
N LYS A 14 -11.94 -8.27 1.03
CA LYS A 14 -12.74 -9.37 0.45
C LYS A 14 -12.36 -9.69 -1.01
N TYR A 15 -11.99 -8.68 -1.78
CA TYR A 15 -11.70 -8.84 -3.21
C TYR A 15 -10.35 -8.24 -3.59
N VAL A 16 -9.66 -8.92 -4.50
CA VAL A 16 -8.30 -8.57 -4.95
C VAL A 16 -8.20 -7.17 -5.57
N TYR A 17 -9.24 -6.71 -6.28
CA TYR A 17 -9.27 -5.38 -6.90
C TYR A 17 -9.33 -4.23 -5.89
N GLN A 18 -9.65 -4.51 -4.62
CA GLN A 18 -9.71 -3.49 -3.57
C GLN A 18 -8.36 -3.19 -2.93
N VAL A 19 -7.35 -4.05 -3.15
CA VAL A 19 -5.99 -3.86 -2.65
C VAL A 19 -5.33 -2.75 -3.46
N ARG A 20 -4.67 -1.82 -2.77
CA ARG A 20 -4.00 -0.67 -3.41
C ARG A 20 -2.50 -0.82 -3.29
N ASN A 21 -1.78 -0.39 -4.31
CA ASN A 21 -0.33 -0.40 -4.27
C ASN A 21 0.19 0.72 -3.36
N ARG A 22 0.85 0.34 -2.27
CA ARG A 22 1.53 1.24 -1.32
C ARG A 22 3.02 0.98 -1.34
N CYS A 23 3.80 2.00 -0.98
CA CYS A 23 5.23 1.83 -0.80
C CYS A 23 5.54 0.83 0.33
N LYS A 24 6.42 -0.13 0.07
CA LYS A 24 6.85 -1.14 1.06
C LYS A 24 7.64 -0.58 2.25
N ARG A 25 8.31 0.58 2.08
CA ARG A 25 9.13 1.21 3.14
C ARG A 25 8.37 2.25 3.94
N CYS A 26 7.61 3.10 3.25
CA CYS A 26 7.02 4.31 3.80
C CYS A 26 5.48 4.20 3.97
N GLY A 27 4.85 3.19 3.37
CA GLY A 27 3.39 2.98 3.35
C GLY A 27 2.59 4.05 2.60
N ARG A 28 3.28 4.95 1.88
CA ARG A 28 2.66 6.11 1.23
C ARG A 28 1.67 5.64 0.14
N PRO A 29 0.44 6.18 0.14
CA PRO A 29 -0.61 5.78 -0.80
C PRO A 29 -0.49 6.42 -2.19
N ARG A 30 0.46 7.35 -2.39
CA ARG A 30 0.64 8.11 -3.62
C ARG A 30 2.08 8.04 -4.09
N GLY A 31 2.29 8.19 -5.39
CA GLY A 31 3.62 8.17 -6.01
C GLY A 31 4.26 6.78 -6.03
N TYR A 32 3.45 5.72 -6.11
CA TYR A 32 3.95 4.35 -6.16
C TYR A 32 4.65 4.06 -7.50
N MET A 33 5.95 3.81 -7.45
CA MET A 33 6.76 3.39 -8.58
C MET A 33 6.73 1.88 -8.71
N ARG A 34 5.97 1.37 -9.69
CA ARG A 34 5.76 -0.08 -9.89
C ARG A 34 7.06 -0.87 -10.07
N ARG A 35 8.05 -0.31 -10.78
CA ARG A 35 9.35 -0.96 -11.04
C ARG A 35 10.13 -1.27 -9.75
N PHE A 36 9.99 -0.41 -8.72
CA PHE A 36 10.75 -0.50 -7.47
C PHE A 36 9.88 -0.91 -6.27
N GLY A 37 8.56 -0.89 -6.39
CA GLY A 37 7.64 -1.15 -5.28
C GLY A 37 7.67 -0.10 -4.17
N LEU A 38 8.15 1.12 -4.47
CA LEU A 38 8.40 2.18 -3.50
C LEU A 38 7.71 3.50 -3.88
N CYS A 39 7.62 4.41 -2.91
CA CYS A 39 7.22 5.80 -3.15
C CYS A 39 8.34 6.52 -3.92
N ARG A 40 7.99 7.45 -4.82
CA ARG A 40 8.91 8.53 -5.21
C ARG A 40 9.47 9.20 -3.97
#